data_AF-A0A959WTM3-F1
#
_entry.id   AF-A0A959WTM3-F1
#
_cell.length_a   1.000
_cell.length_b   1.000
_cell.length_c   1.000
_cell.angle_alpha   90.00
_cell.angle_beta   90.00
_cell.angle_gamma   90.00
#
_symmetry.space_group_name_H-M   'P 1'
#
loop_
_entity.id
_entity.type
_entity.pdbx_description
1 polymer ?
#
loop_
_entity_poly.entity_id
_entity_poly.type
_entity_poly.pdbx_seq_one_letter_code
_entity_poly.pdbx_strand_id
1 'polypeptide(L)'
;MGESDPPTIWVRLVADERFRAAFIEDPLRALAAAGPVTVSPEQVRQLDDLDIEERRAFVVDLVRDAYYKGGQARFGLWDEGTDDDR
;
A
#
# COMPACT_ATOMS: atom_id res chain seq x y z
N MET A 1 12.80 -17.88 16.45
CA MET A 1 12.80 -16.74 15.51
C MET A 1 11.56 -15.94 15.82
N GLY A 2 11.69 -14.63 16.07
CA GLY A 2 10.52 -13.80 16.36
C GLY A 2 9.59 -13.80 15.15
N GLU A 3 8.37 -14.27 15.32
CA GLU A 3 7.35 -14.17 14.30
C GLU A 3 7.14 -12.68 14.03
N SER A 4 7.53 -12.24 12.83
CA SER A 4 7.31 -10.84 12.44
C SER A 4 5.83 -10.65 12.21
N ASP A 5 5.28 -9.56 12.75
CA ASP A 5 3.86 -9.23 12.57
C ASP A 5 3.49 -9.24 11.08
N PRO A 6 2.30 -9.76 10.73
CA PRO A 6 1.87 -9.80 9.35
C PRO A 6 1.80 -8.39 8.74
N PRO A 7 2.24 -8.20 7.48
CA PRO A 7 2.20 -6.90 6.84
C PRO A 7 0.76 -6.40 6.75
N THR A 8 0.59 -5.08 6.76
CA THR A 8 -0.71 -4.48 6.47
C THR A 8 -1.11 -4.76 5.02
N ILE A 9 -2.42 -4.75 4.76
CA ILE A 9 -2.97 -4.87 3.41
C ILE A 9 -2.36 -3.85 2.43
N TRP A 10 -2.10 -2.61 2.89
CA TRP A 10 -1.51 -1.56 2.08
C TRP A 10 -0.06 -1.87 1.68
N VAL A 11 0.75 -2.36 2.61
CA VAL A 11 2.12 -2.80 2.32
C VAL A 11 2.11 -3.95 1.32
N ARG A 12 1.17 -4.90 1.47
CA ARG A 12 1.03 -6.01 0.52
C ARG A 12 0.64 -5.51 -0.88
N LEU A 13 -0.29 -4.57 -1.01
CA LEU A 13 -0.70 -4.00 -2.30
C LEU A 13 0.43 -3.28 -3.04
N VAL A 14 1.31 -2.61 -2.29
CA VAL A 14 2.47 -1.91 -2.87
C VAL A 14 3.55 -2.92 -3.29
N ALA A 15 3.83 -3.92 -2.45
CA ALA A 15 4.96 -4.83 -2.65
C ALA A 15 4.69 -6.00 -3.61
N ASP A 16 3.42 -6.39 -3.81
CA ASP A 16 3.05 -7.58 -4.58
C ASP A 16 2.09 -7.23 -5.73
N GLU A 17 2.64 -7.20 -6.95
CA GLU A 17 1.87 -6.85 -8.14
C GLU A 17 0.80 -7.87 -8.51
N ARG A 18 1.01 -9.15 -8.16
CA ARG A 18 0.04 -10.22 -8.45
C ARG A 18 -1.13 -10.13 -7.49
N PHE A 19 -0.84 -9.91 -6.21
CA PHE A 19 -1.87 -9.63 -5.23
C PHE A 19 -2.66 -8.38 -5.62
N ARG A 20 -1.97 -7.30 -6.01
CA ARG A 20 -2.59 -6.06 -6.49
C ARG A 20 -3.56 -6.29 -7.65
N ALA A 21 -3.17 -7.05 -8.66
CA ALA A 21 -4.05 -7.36 -9.78
C ALA A 21 -5.26 -8.20 -9.35
N ALA A 22 -5.05 -9.24 -8.55
CA ALA A 22 -6.14 -10.08 -8.04
C ALA A 22 -7.12 -9.29 -7.16
N PHE A 23 -6.60 -8.35 -6.37
CA PHE A 23 -7.38 -7.53 -5.46
C PHE A 23 -8.30 -6.53 -6.17
N ILE A 24 -7.87 -5.97 -7.30
CA ILE A 24 -8.72 -5.08 -8.11
C ILE A 24 -9.94 -5.85 -8.64
N GLU A 25 -9.71 -7.07 -9.12
CA GLU A 25 -10.74 -7.94 -9.71
C GLU A 25 -11.73 -8.48 -8.65
N ASP A 26 -11.21 -9.03 -7.55
CA ASP A 26 -12.01 -9.63 -6.48
C ASP A 26 -11.27 -9.50 -5.13
N PRO A 27 -11.53 -8.42 -4.36
CA PRO A 27 -10.78 -8.11 -3.15
C PRO A 27 -10.97 -9.17 -2.05
N LEU A 28 -12.19 -9.71 -1.89
CA LEU A 28 -12.47 -10.73 -0.87
C LEU A 28 -11.76 -12.04 -1.19
N ARG A 29 -11.78 -12.47 -2.45
CA ARG A 29 -11.07 -13.68 -2.88
C ARG A 29 -9.56 -13.50 -2.81
N ALA A 30 -9.05 -12.32 -3.17
CA ALA A 30 -7.63 -12.01 -3.04
C ALA A 30 -7.18 -12.07 -1.58
N LEU A 31 -7.95 -11.48 -0.65
CA LEU A 31 -7.67 -11.53 0.79
C LEU A 31 -7.68 -12.96 1.34
N ALA A 32 -8.65 -13.78 0.93
CA ALA A 32 -8.71 -15.18 1.34
C ALA A 32 -7.48 -15.99 0.87
N ALA A 33 -6.86 -15.61 -0.25
CA ALA A 33 -5.69 -16.27 -0.82
C ALA A 33 -4.34 -15.65 -0.40
N ALA A 34 -4.34 -14.48 0.25
CA ALA A 34 -3.14 -13.67 0.51
C ALA A 34 -2.17 -14.26 1.55
N GLY A 35 -2.62 -15.25 2.32
CA GLY A 35 -1.94 -15.66 3.54
C GLY A 35 -2.03 -14.59 4.62
N PRO A 36 -1.08 -14.53 5.57
CA PRO A 36 -1.18 -13.64 6.72
C PRO A 36 -1.02 -12.15 6.30
N VAL A 37 -2.10 -11.39 6.49
CA VAL A 37 -2.18 -9.95 6.23
C VAL A 37 -3.06 -9.30 7.30
N THR A 38 -2.69 -8.11 7.74
CA THR A 38 -3.48 -7.33 8.70
C THR A 38 -4.48 -6.45 7.95
N VAL A 39 -5.77 -6.65 8.20
CA VAL A 39 -6.88 -5.86 7.64
C VAL A 39 -7.98 -5.72 8.70
N SER A 40 -8.54 -4.52 8.85
CA SER A 40 -9.66 -4.28 9.78
C SER A 40 -11.00 -4.61 9.13
N PRO A 41 -12.06 -4.96 9.89
CA PRO A 41 -13.39 -5.19 9.33
C PRO A 41 -13.96 -3.99 8.57
N GLU A 42 -13.60 -2.78 9.01
CA GLU A 42 -14.00 -1.55 8.34
C GLU A 42 -13.33 -1.39 6.97
N GLN A 43 -12.04 -1.73 6.88
CA GLN A 43 -11.35 -1.76 5.60
C GLN A 43 -11.98 -2.79 4.66
N VAL A 44 -12.35 -3.97 5.17
CA VAL A 44 -13.03 -4.99 4.35
C VAL A 44 -14.36 -4.46 3.80
N ARG A 45 -15.17 -3.77 4.62
CA ARG A 45 -16.43 -3.15 4.17
C ARG A 45 -16.22 -2.12 3.07
N GLN A 46 -15.28 -1.18 3.30
CA GLN A 46 -14.96 -0.15 2.31
C GLN A 46 -14.50 -0.73 0.97
N LEU A 47 -13.84 -1.89 0.97
CA LEU A 47 -13.39 -2.55 -0.26
C LEU A 47 -14.49 -3.29 -1.01
N ASP A 48 -15.49 -3.77 -0.28
CA ASP A 48 -16.69 -4.42 -0.82
C ASP A 48 -17.64 -3.40 -1.46
N ASP A 49 -17.69 -2.18 -0.90
CA ASP A 49 -18.53 -1.09 -1.38
C ASP A 49 -18.04 -0.44 -2.69
N LEU A 50 -16.74 -0.54 -2.99
CA LEU A 50 -16.15 0.03 -4.21
C LEU A 50 -16.43 -0.86 -5.42
N ASP A 51 -16.72 -0.23 -6.57
CA ASP A 51 -16.70 -0.95 -7.84
C ASP A 51 -15.27 -1.23 -8.34
N ILE A 52 -15.15 -1.97 -9.45
CA ILE A 52 -13.84 -2.34 -10.01
C ILE A 52 -13.01 -1.14 -10.47
N GLU A 53 -13.65 -0.10 -11.02
CA GLU A 53 -12.97 1.10 -11.52
C GLU A 53 -12.53 1.99 -10.37
N GLU A 54 -13.38 2.16 -9.36
CA GLU A 54 -13.07 2.88 -8.13
C GLU A 54 -11.93 2.20 -7.36
N ARG A 55 -11.96 0.86 -7.23
CA ARG A 55 -10.85 0.10 -6.64
C ARG A 55 -9.57 0.28 -7.43
N ARG A 56 -9.63 0.22 -8.76
CA ARG A 56 -8.46 0.41 -9.63
C ARG A 56 -7.85 1.79 -9.41
N ALA A 57 -8.66 2.85 -9.42
CA ALA A 57 -8.21 4.21 -9.19
C ALA A 57 -7.55 4.35 -7.80
N PHE A 58 -8.23 3.88 -6.75
CA PHE A 58 -7.72 3.90 -5.38
C PHE A 58 -6.35 3.20 -5.25
N VAL A 59 -6.22 2.00 -5.82
CA VAL A 59 -4.98 1.21 -5.75
C VAL A 59 -3.84 1.89 -6.52
N VAL A 60 -4.12 2.47 -7.69
CA VAL A 60 -3.12 3.22 -8.47
C VAL A 60 -2.62 4.43 -7.69
N ASP A 61 -3.52 5.19 -7.08
CA ASP A 61 -3.17 6.37 -6.29
C ASP A 61 -2.38 5.98 -5.05
N LEU A 62 -2.77 4.90 -4.35
CA LEU A 62 -2.03 4.36 -3.20
C LEU A 62 -0.59 3.98 -3.56
N VAL A 63 -0.41 3.24 -4.65
CA VAL A 63 0.92 2.79 -5.10
C VAL A 63 1.76 3.98 -5.51
N ARG A 64 1.18 4.92 -6.25
CA ARG A 64 1.83 6.17 -6.64
C ARG A 64 2.31 6.94 -5.41
N ASP A 65 1.43 7.15 -4.44
CA ASP A 65 1.72 7.85 -3.18
C ASP A 65 2.86 7.18 -2.41
N ALA A 66 2.86 5.85 -2.32
CA ALA A 66 3.92 5.09 -1.66
C ALA A 66 5.29 5.31 -2.33
N TYR A 67 5.34 5.35 -3.66
CA TYR A 67 6.57 5.64 -4.40
C TYR A 67 7.02 7.10 -4.28
N TYR A 68 6.10 8.06 -4.32
CA TYR A 68 6.43 9.47 -4.14
C TYR A 68 6.93 9.77 -2.73
N LYS A 69 6.23 9.30 -1.69
CA LYS A 69 6.63 9.48 -0.29
C LYS A 69 7.90 8.69 0.04
N GLY A 70 8.04 7.48 -0.50
CA GLY A 70 9.27 6.69 -0.38
C GLY A 70 10.47 7.35 -1.08
N GLY A 71 10.23 7.98 -2.24
CA GLY A 71 11.22 8.79 -2.96
C GLY A 71 11.62 10.03 -2.16
N GLN A 72 10.66 10.77 -1.59
CA GLN A 72 10.94 11.91 -0.71
C GLN A 72 11.67 11.49 0.57
N ALA A 73 11.33 10.36 1.20
CA ALA A 73 12.07 9.85 2.35
C ALA A 73 13.52 9.44 2.00
N ARG A 74 13.74 8.97 0.75
CA ARG A 74 15.06 8.53 0.28
C ARG A 74 15.94 9.68 -0.26
N PHE A 75 15.35 10.76 -0.76
CA PHE A 75 16.06 11.89 -1.39
C PHE A 75 15.87 13.25 -0.69
N GLY A 76 14.96 13.37 0.29
CA GLY A 76 14.58 14.62 0.95
C GLY A 76 15.27 14.91 2.29
N LEU A 77 16.27 14.12 2.69
CA LEU A 77 17.18 14.43 3.82
C LEU A 77 18.45 15.18 3.37
N TRP A 78 18.50 15.68 2.13
CA TRP A 78 19.65 16.39 1.58
C TRP A 78 19.43 17.90 1.42
N ASP A 79 18.38 18.45 2.03
CA ASP A 79 18.01 19.87 1.95
C ASP A 79 17.79 20.51 3.33
N GLU A 80 18.49 20.01 4.35
CA GLU A 80 18.59 20.68 5.66
C GLU A 80 20.07 20.77 6.07
N GLY A 81 20.72 21.87 5.67
CA GLY A 81 21.99 22.29 6.27
C GLY A 81 23.19 22.51 5.34
N THR A 82 23.05 23.27 4.25
CA THR A 82 24.19 24.02 3.70
C THR A 82 23.77 25.41 3.25
N ASP A 83 23.49 26.27 4.22
CA ASP A 83 23.73 27.72 4.08
C ASP A 83 24.08 28.24 5.47
N ASP A 84 25.21 27.74 5.97
CA ASP A 84 26.06 28.46 6.92
C ASP A 84 27.15 29.14 6.07
N ASP A 85 27.33 30.44 6.32
CA ASP A 85 28.43 31.31 5.87
C ASP A 85 28.42 31.86 4.42
N ARG A 86 27.75 33.02 4.23
CA ARG A 86 28.39 34.24 3.68
C ARG A 86 27.56 35.52 3.74
#